data_AF-A0A4Q2YAN6-F1
#
_entry.id   AF-A0A4Q2YAN6-F1
#
_cell.length_a   1.000
_cell.length_b   1.000
_cell.length_c   1.000
_cell.angle_alpha   90.00
_cell.angle_beta   90.00
_cell.angle_gamma   90.00
#
_symmetry.space_group_name_H-M   'P 1'
#
loop_
_entity.id
_entity.type
_entity.pdbx_description
1 polymer ?
#
loop_
_entity_poly.entity_id
_entity_poly.type
_entity_poly.pdbx_seq_one_letter_code
_entity_poly.pdbx_strand_id
1 'polypeptide(L)'
;IHEYLSAYPQKEKVLAARDHLTRKLVQLWNHCATEDWPWFEESATYDNARLSQALILSGHAMEDQDTLQIGLESLRWLASIQTTQGGHFRPIGSNGFYVKNGARADFDQQPLEAQAMVSACLDAFRITGDPEWASEAKRAFEWFLGRNDLGQPLYDSANGGCGDGLHEDRVNANQGAESSLAFQIALAEMTHVVHPSLSSNES
;
A
#
# COMPACT_ATOMS: atom_id res chain seq x y z
N ILE A 1 -10.46 3.39 -10.44
CA ILE A 1 -10.46 3.04 -11.89
C ILE A 1 -10.51 1.53 -12.07
N HIS A 2 -9.57 0.78 -11.49
CA HIS A 2 -9.54 -0.69 -11.58
C HIS A 2 -10.85 -1.34 -11.11
N GLU A 3 -11.27 -1.09 -9.85
CA GLU A 3 -12.54 -1.62 -9.30
C GLU A 3 -13.76 -1.33 -10.19
N TYR A 4 -13.85 -0.10 -10.72
CA TYR A 4 -14.95 0.28 -11.60
C TYR A 4 -14.92 -0.50 -12.93
N LEU A 5 -13.74 -0.73 -13.50
CA LEU A 5 -13.58 -1.51 -14.72
C LEU A 5 -13.81 -3.00 -14.48
N SER A 6 -13.58 -3.52 -13.28
CA SER A 6 -13.96 -4.89 -12.90
C SER A 6 -15.47 -5.10 -13.03
N ALA A 7 -16.28 -4.14 -12.55
CA ALA A 7 -17.74 -4.16 -12.70
C ALA A 7 -18.23 -3.76 -14.10
N TYR A 8 -17.51 -2.88 -14.80
CA TYR A 8 -17.89 -2.34 -16.11
C TYR A 8 -16.72 -2.32 -17.12
N PRO A 9 -16.31 -3.47 -17.68
CA PRO A 9 -15.05 -3.61 -18.43
C PRO A 9 -14.95 -2.78 -19.71
N GLN A 10 -16.07 -2.44 -20.33
CA GLN A 10 -16.12 -1.79 -21.65
C GLN A 10 -16.36 -0.28 -21.59
N LYS A 11 -16.17 0.36 -20.42
CA LYS A 11 -16.39 1.81 -20.28
C LYS A 11 -15.20 2.59 -20.84
N GLU A 12 -15.27 2.91 -22.13
CA GLU A 12 -14.21 3.59 -22.91
C GLU A 12 -13.58 4.79 -22.21
N LYS A 13 -14.37 5.71 -21.64
CA LYS A 13 -13.83 6.88 -20.92
C LYS A 13 -12.94 6.50 -19.74
N VAL A 14 -13.27 5.41 -19.05
CA VAL A 14 -12.51 4.93 -17.89
C VAL A 14 -11.27 4.16 -18.33
N LEU A 15 -11.34 3.41 -19.43
CA LEU A 15 -10.18 2.80 -20.06
C LEU A 15 -9.16 3.84 -20.52
N ALA A 16 -9.62 4.90 -21.18
CA ALA A 16 -8.76 6.02 -21.60
C ALA A 16 -8.13 6.75 -20.39
N ALA A 17 -8.89 6.92 -19.30
CA ALA A 17 -8.36 7.49 -18.06
C ALA A 17 -7.29 6.58 -17.42
N ARG A 18 -7.49 5.25 -17.41
CA ARG A 18 -6.49 4.28 -16.93
C ARG A 18 -5.19 4.41 -17.72
N ASP A 19 -5.28 4.35 -19.05
CA ASP A 19 -4.12 4.44 -19.94
C ASP A 19 -3.36 5.76 -19.74
N HIS A 20 -4.07 6.90 -19.72
CA HIS A 20 -3.46 8.21 -19.54
C HIS A 20 -2.74 8.36 -18.20
N LEU A 21 -3.37 7.94 -17.10
CA LEU A 21 -2.76 8.04 -15.76
C LEU A 21 -1.60 7.05 -15.57
N THR A 22 -1.70 5.86 -16.14
CA THR A 22 -0.62 4.86 -16.14
C THR A 22 0.62 5.43 -16.83
N ARG A 23 0.45 5.98 -18.05
CA ARG A 23 1.57 6.60 -18.79
C ARG A 23 2.21 7.76 -18.02
N LYS A 24 1.43 8.55 -17.29
CA LYS A 24 1.97 9.64 -16.44
C LYS A 24 2.86 9.10 -15.31
N LEU A 25 2.44 8.04 -14.64
CA LEU A 25 3.25 7.40 -13.59
C LEU A 25 4.53 6.78 -14.17
N VAL A 26 4.45 6.13 -15.33
CA VAL A 26 5.63 5.61 -16.04
C VAL A 26 6.57 6.76 -16.47
N GLN A 27 6.03 7.90 -16.89
CA GLN A 27 6.85 9.09 -17.21
C GLN A 27 7.56 9.65 -15.96
N LEU A 28 6.87 9.70 -14.82
CA LEU A 28 7.47 10.11 -13.55
C LEU A 28 8.60 9.16 -13.13
N TRP A 29 8.37 7.85 -13.23
CA TRP A 29 9.39 6.83 -13.03
C TRP A 29 10.61 7.07 -13.92
N ASN A 30 10.42 7.17 -15.23
CA ASN A 30 11.52 7.35 -16.19
C ASN A 30 12.32 8.65 -15.97
N HIS A 31 11.74 9.65 -15.29
CA HIS A 31 12.39 10.91 -14.99
C HIS A 31 13.16 10.90 -13.67
N CYS A 32 12.59 10.28 -12.62
CA CYS A 32 13.09 10.40 -11.25
C CYS A 32 13.85 9.16 -10.77
N ALA A 33 13.49 7.98 -11.28
CA ALA A 33 14.01 6.71 -10.78
C ALA A 33 15.50 6.55 -11.11
N THR A 34 16.26 6.15 -10.11
CA THR A 34 17.68 5.79 -10.23
C THR A 34 17.91 4.47 -9.51
N GLU A 35 19.09 3.87 -9.68
CA GLU A 35 19.44 2.59 -9.02
C GLU A 35 19.26 2.66 -7.49
N ASP A 36 19.68 3.75 -6.86
CA ASP A 36 19.54 3.97 -5.41
C ASP A 36 18.17 4.57 -5.00
N TRP A 37 17.33 4.92 -5.96
CA TRP A 37 16.04 5.58 -5.74
C TRP A 37 15.00 5.16 -6.79
N PRO A 38 14.57 3.89 -6.79
CA PRO A 38 13.53 3.38 -7.69
C PRO A 38 12.15 3.90 -7.24
N TRP A 39 11.93 5.20 -7.41
CA TRP A 39 10.71 5.90 -7.01
C TRP A 39 10.29 6.97 -8.02
N PHE A 40 9.00 7.31 -8.02
CA PHE A 40 8.36 8.18 -9.02
C PHE A 40 8.69 9.66 -8.86
N GLU A 41 9.11 10.08 -7.67
CA GLU A 41 9.25 11.48 -7.28
C GLU A 41 10.55 11.68 -6.48
N GLU A 42 11.01 12.93 -6.34
CA GLU A 42 12.18 13.29 -5.51
C GLU A 42 11.92 13.11 -3.99
N SER A 43 10.68 12.76 -3.61
CA SER A 43 10.31 12.44 -2.24
C SER A 43 9.22 11.37 -2.20
N ALA A 44 9.30 10.44 -1.26
CA ALA A 44 8.20 9.57 -0.89
C ALA A 44 7.44 10.22 0.28
N THR A 45 6.15 10.44 0.09
CA THR A 45 5.31 11.29 0.96
C THR A 45 4.16 10.52 1.58
N TYR A 46 2.94 10.64 1.03
CA TYR A 46 1.70 10.07 1.54
C TYR A 46 1.01 9.18 0.51
N ASP A 47 0.29 8.18 0.98
CA ASP A 47 -0.42 7.13 0.25
C ASP A 47 0.48 6.42 -0.78
N ASN A 48 1.76 6.28 -0.45
CA ASN A 48 2.83 5.95 -1.40
C ASN A 48 2.56 4.64 -2.15
N ALA A 49 2.12 3.61 -1.44
CA ALA A 49 1.90 2.28 -2.01
C ALA A 49 0.83 2.25 -3.12
N ARG A 50 -0.06 3.26 -3.18
CA ARG A 50 -1.06 3.38 -4.26
C ARG A 50 -0.45 3.64 -5.62
N LEU A 51 0.69 4.32 -5.70
CA LEU A 51 1.37 4.55 -6.97
C LEU A 51 1.84 3.21 -7.57
N SER A 52 2.49 2.39 -6.76
CA SER A 52 2.91 1.04 -7.15
C SER A 52 1.72 0.13 -7.45
N GLN A 53 0.71 0.10 -6.59
CA GLN A 53 -0.52 -0.69 -6.79
C GLN A 53 -1.22 -0.32 -8.11
N ALA A 54 -1.31 0.96 -8.44
CA ALA A 54 -1.94 1.43 -9.68
C ALA A 54 -1.23 0.88 -10.92
N LEU A 55 0.11 0.83 -10.92
CA LEU A 55 0.89 0.26 -12.02
C LEU A 55 0.80 -1.26 -12.07
N ILE A 56 0.83 -1.95 -10.93
CA ILE A 56 0.65 -3.41 -10.85
C ILE A 56 -0.69 -3.81 -11.48
N LEU A 57 -1.78 -3.19 -11.02
CA LEU A 57 -3.13 -3.50 -11.51
C LEU A 57 -3.33 -3.10 -12.97
N SER A 58 -2.78 -1.94 -13.40
CA SER A 58 -2.95 -1.46 -14.76
C SER A 58 -2.09 -2.23 -15.75
N GLY A 59 -0.83 -2.51 -15.41
CA GLY A 59 0.09 -3.31 -16.22
C GLY A 59 -0.46 -4.72 -16.44
N HIS A 60 -0.94 -5.37 -15.38
CA HIS A 60 -1.59 -6.68 -15.50
C HIS A 60 -2.83 -6.62 -16.40
N ALA A 61 -3.74 -5.67 -16.17
CA ALA A 61 -4.99 -5.56 -16.93
C ALA A 61 -4.82 -5.05 -18.38
N MET A 62 -3.65 -4.53 -18.73
CA MET A 62 -3.30 -4.06 -20.08
C MET A 62 -2.32 -5.01 -20.78
N GLU A 63 -1.92 -6.11 -20.13
CA GLU A 63 -0.86 -7.02 -20.59
C GLU A 63 0.49 -6.31 -20.86
N ASP A 64 0.74 -5.20 -20.16
CA ASP A 64 1.95 -4.41 -20.25
C ASP A 64 2.93 -4.82 -19.14
N GLN A 65 3.88 -5.67 -19.51
CA GLN A 65 4.87 -6.24 -18.59
C GLN A 65 5.85 -5.20 -18.04
N ASP A 66 6.21 -4.18 -18.83
CA ASP A 66 7.13 -3.14 -18.39
C ASP A 66 6.47 -2.30 -17.28
N THR A 67 5.22 -1.90 -17.49
CA THR A 67 4.41 -1.20 -16.48
C THR A 67 4.23 -2.03 -15.21
N LEU A 68 3.92 -3.33 -15.35
CA LEU A 68 3.78 -4.24 -14.20
C LEU A 68 5.10 -4.33 -13.42
N GLN A 69 6.22 -4.47 -14.12
CA GLN A 69 7.54 -4.59 -13.50
C GLN A 69 7.93 -3.32 -12.73
N ILE A 70 7.66 -2.12 -13.27
CA ILE A 70 7.86 -0.85 -12.55
C ILE A 70 7.03 -0.82 -11.26
N GLY A 71 5.78 -1.26 -11.32
CA GLY A 71 4.91 -1.35 -10.15
C GLY A 71 5.46 -2.28 -9.07
N LEU A 72 5.96 -3.46 -9.45
CA LEU A 72 6.55 -4.42 -8.50
C LEU A 72 7.89 -3.95 -7.93
N GLU A 73 8.74 -3.32 -8.76
CA GLU A 73 10.03 -2.80 -8.35
C GLU A 73 9.89 -1.65 -7.35
N SER A 74 9.04 -0.68 -7.66
CA SER A 74 8.74 0.43 -6.75
C SER A 74 8.13 -0.05 -5.43
N LEU A 75 7.22 -1.05 -5.45
CA LEU A 75 6.63 -1.61 -4.24
C LEU A 75 7.68 -2.32 -3.38
N ARG A 76 8.57 -3.10 -4.01
CA ARG A 76 9.64 -3.82 -3.30
C ARG A 76 10.58 -2.85 -2.61
N TRP A 77 10.97 -1.77 -3.29
CA TRP A 77 11.77 -0.72 -2.68
C TRP A 77 11.05 -0.06 -1.52
N LEU A 78 9.77 0.32 -1.70
CA LEU A 78 8.99 0.96 -0.65
C LEU A 78 8.89 0.06 0.60
N ALA A 79 8.59 -1.23 0.43
CA ALA A 79 8.56 -2.20 1.52
C ALA A 79 9.92 -2.34 2.21
N SER A 80 11.02 -2.32 1.44
CA SER A 80 12.38 -2.42 1.99
C SER A 80 12.74 -1.25 2.88
N ILE A 81 12.39 -0.02 2.48
CA ILE A 81 12.66 1.15 3.30
C ILE A 81 11.70 1.18 4.48
N GLN A 82 10.42 0.82 4.31
CA GLN A 82 9.40 0.82 5.38
C GLN A 82 9.48 -0.40 6.31
N THR A 83 10.57 -1.18 6.29
CA THR A 83 10.83 -2.26 7.24
C THR A 83 11.99 -1.88 8.15
N THR A 84 11.78 -1.93 9.46
CA THR A 84 12.83 -1.62 10.43
C THR A 84 13.85 -2.76 10.55
N GLN A 85 15.01 -2.48 11.17
CA GLN A 85 15.98 -3.53 11.52
C GLN A 85 15.37 -4.60 12.45
N GLY A 86 14.37 -4.23 13.26
CA GLY A 86 13.58 -5.16 14.08
C GLY A 86 12.52 -5.95 13.30
N GLY A 87 12.41 -5.74 12.00
CA GLY A 87 11.52 -6.48 11.10
C GLY A 87 10.04 -6.13 11.24
N HIS A 88 9.69 -4.97 11.80
CA HIS A 88 8.31 -4.48 11.79
C HIS A 88 8.12 -3.39 10.75
N PHE A 89 6.87 -3.18 10.34
CA PHE A 89 6.51 -2.12 9.40
C PHE A 89 6.60 -0.76 10.08
N ARG A 90 7.26 0.20 9.42
CA ARG A 90 7.33 1.60 9.78
C ARG A 90 7.03 2.43 8.53
N PRO A 91 5.80 2.96 8.38
CA PRO A 91 5.50 3.84 7.26
C PRO A 91 6.33 5.11 7.34
N ILE A 92 6.46 5.81 6.21
CA ILE A 92 7.16 7.10 6.19
C ILE A 92 6.31 8.10 6.98
N GLY A 93 6.95 8.76 7.94
CA GLY A 93 6.35 9.77 8.77
C GLY A 93 5.92 11.01 7.99
N SER A 94 4.73 11.53 8.28
CA SER A 94 4.21 12.73 7.60
C SER A 94 4.90 14.03 8.03
N ASN A 95 5.63 14.01 9.15
CA ASN A 95 6.40 15.15 9.65
C ASN A 95 7.83 15.13 9.12
N GLY A 96 7.95 15.41 7.81
CA GLY A 96 9.23 15.55 7.11
C GLY A 96 9.37 14.64 5.89
N PHE A 97 8.54 13.59 5.78
CA PHE A 97 8.55 12.64 4.68
C PHE A 97 9.93 12.02 4.41
N TYR A 98 10.14 11.43 3.23
CA TYR A 98 11.45 10.96 2.81
C TYR A 98 11.88 11.62 1.51
N VAL A 99 12.73 12.63 1.61
CA VAL A 99 13.34 13.29 0.44
C VAL A 99 14.57 12.52 -0.01
N LYS A 100 14.78 12.38 -1.32
CA LYS A 100 15.96 11.74 -1.92
C LYS A 100 17.24 12.33 -1.34
N ASN A 101 18.16 11.45 -0.90
CA ASN A 101 19.40 11.80 -0.19
C ASN A 101 19.22 12.50 1.18
N GLY A 102 17.99 12.58 1.68
CA GLY A 102 17.65 13.15 2.98
C GLY A 102 17.50 12.11 4.08
N ALA A 103 17.17 12.58 5.29
CA ALA A 103 16.70 11.71 6.35
C ALA A 103 15.21 11.41 6.15
N ARG A 104 14.81 10.16 6.40
CA ARG A 104 13.41 9.78 6.46
C ARG A 104 12.82 10.18 7.82
N ALA A 105 11.64 10.79 7.79
CA ALA A 105 10.82 10.95 8.99
C ALA A 105 10.28 9.59 9.47
N ASP A 106 10.51 9.26 10.75
CA ASP A 106 10.09 8.00 11.34
C ASP A 106 8.72 8.09 12.05
N PHE A 107 8.20 9.28 12.35
CA PHE A 107 6.99 9.49 13.16
C PHE A 107 5.95 10.40 12.50
N ASP A 108 4.79 10.50 13.15
CA ASP A 108 3.55 10.97 12.53
C ASP A 108 3.12 10.01 11.42
N GLN A 109 3.24 8.72 11.75
CA GLN A 109 2.86 7.57 10.94
C GLN A 109 1.34 7.49 10.85
N GLN A 110 0.81 7.22 9.66
CA GLN A 110 -0.63 7.32 9.42
C GLN A 110 -1.26 5.96 9.05
N PRO A 111 -2.47 5.65 9.56
CA PRO A 111 -3.22 4.43 9.26
C PRO A 111 -3.36 4.11 7.78
N LEU A 112 -3.55 5.12 6.92
CA LEU A 112 -3.73 4.83 5.51
C LEU A 112 -2.48 4.31 4.81
N GLU A 113 -1.27 4.61 5.32
CA GLU A 113 -0.04 4.07 4.74
C GLU A 113 -0.02 2.55 4.91
N ALA A 114 -0.38 2.08 6.12
CA ALA A 114 -0.48 0.67 6.42
C ALA A 114 -1.58 0.00 5.59
N GLN A 115 -2.75 0.65 5.45
CA GLN A 115 -3.83 0.13 4.61
C GLN A 115 -3.42 0.04 3.13
N ALA A 116 -2.81 1.09 2.57
CA ALA A 116 -2.35 1.11 1.18
C ALA A 116 -1.27 0.04 0.92
N MET A 117 -0.34 -0.14 1.85
CA MET A 117 0.68 -1.18 1.76
C MET A 117 0.06 -2.59 1.80
N VAL A 118 -0.92 -2.83 2.68
CA VAL A 118 -1.69 -4.09 2.71
C VAL A 118 -2.33 -4.36 1.36
N SER A 119 -3.10 -3.41 0.81
CA SER A 119 -3.78 -3.63 -0.48
C SER A 119 -2.80 -3.87 -1.62
N ALA A 120 -1.74 -3.05 -1.72
CA ALA A 120 -0.75 -3.15 -2.78
C ALA A 120 -0.03 -4.51 -2.76
N CYS A 121 0.37 -4.97 -1.58
CA CYS A 121 1.00 -6.27 -1.42
C CYS A 121 0.04 -7.42 -1.72
N LEU A 122 -1.23 -7.35 -1.30
CA LEU A 122 -2.20 -8.40 -1.63
C LEU A 122 -2.49 -8.48 -3.13
N ASP A 123 -2.55 -7.34 -3.84
CA ASP A 123 -2.69 -7.34 -5.31
C ASP A 123 -1.44 -7.87 -6.01
N ALA A 124 -0.25 -7.50 -5.54
CA ALA A 124 1.01 -8.06 -6.02
C ALA A 124 1.03 -9.59 -5.84
N PHE A 125 0.60 -10.09 -4.68
CA PHE A 125 0.48 -11.52 -4.40
C PHE A 125 -0.50 -12.21 -5.36
N ARG A 126 -1.70 -11.65 -5.56
CA ARG A 126 -2.72 -12.22 -6.47
C ARG A 126 -2.23 -12.33 -7.91
N ILE A 127 -1.46 -11.34 -8.38
CA ILE A 127 -0.98 -11.28 -9.76
C ILE A 127 0.27 -12.15 -9.96
N THR A 128 1.19 -12.18 -9.00
CA THR A 128 2.51 -12.83 -9.16
C THR A 128 2.58 -14.23 -8.55
N GLY A 129 1.75 -14.53 -7.55
CA GLY A 129 1.83 -15.72 -6.72
C GLY A 129 3.01 -15.75 -5.74
N ASP A 130 3.80 -14.67 -5.65
CA ASP A 130 5.00 -14.60 -4.80
C ASP A 130 4.63 -14.41 -3.31
N PRO A 131 4.89 -15.41 -2.44
CA PRO A 131 4.48 -15.39 -1.03
C PRO A 131 5.17 -14.31 -0.19
N GLU A 132 6.25 -13.68 -0.68
CA GLU A 132 6.86 -12.53 -0.02
C GLU A 132 5.85 -11.38 0.12
N TRP A 133 5.02 -11.15 -0.91
CA TRP A 133 4.00 -10.11 -0.85
C TRP A 133 2.93 -10.36 0.21
N ALA A 134 2.49 -11.61 0.39
CA ALA A 134 1.57 -11.95 1.47
C ALA A 134 2.21 -11.71 2.85
N SER A 135 3.52 -11.93 2.96
CA SER A 135 4.29 -11.67 4.18
C SER A 135 4.42 -10.17 4.47
N GLU A 136 4.65 -9.35 3.45
CA GLU A 136 4.69 -7.89 3.59
C GLU A 136 3.32 -7.29 3.92
N ALA A 137 2.25 -7.78 3.29
CA ALA A 137 0.89 -7.39 3.66
C ALA A 137 0.60 -7.69 5.15
N LYS A 138 0.98 -8.87 5.62
CA LYS A 138 0.86 -9.23 7.04
C LYS A 138 1.68 -8.31 7.93
N ARG A 139 2.93 -8.00 7.56
CA ARG A 139 3.82 -7.10 8.32
C ARG A 139 3.19 -5.72 8.47
N ALA A 140 2.66 -5.16 7.39
CA ALA A 140 1.96 -3.87 7.40
C ALA A 140 0.68 -3.92 8.25
N PHE A 141 -0.10 -5.01 8.16
CA PHE A 141 -1.30 -5.17 8.97
C PHE A 141 -1.03 -5.25 10.48
N GLU A 142 0.05 -5.94 10.88
CA GLU A 142 0.43 -6.08 12.30
C GLU A 142 0.80 -4.74 12.96
N TRP A 143 1.09 -3.69 12.18
CA TRP A 143 1.31 -2.34 12.68
C TRP A 143 0.09 -1.80 13.45
N PHE A 144 -1.13 -2.05 12.94
CA PHE A 144 -2.37 -1.68 13.62
C PHE A 144 -2.55 -2.38 14.97
N LEU A 145 -1.97 -3.58 15.10
CA LEU A 145 -2.09 -4.45 16.27
C LEU A 145 -0.98 -4.24 17.29
N GLY A 146 -0.08 -3.28 17.06
CA GLY A 146 0.99 -2.92 17.99
C GLY A 146 2.36 -3.47 17.62
N ARG A 147 2.52 -4.16 16.49
CA ARG A 147 3.87 -4.47 15.97
C ARG A 147 4.42 -3.26 15.22
N ASN A 148 4.69 -2.20 15.98
CA ASN A 148 5.14 -0.89 15.52
C ASN A 148 6.19 -0.33 16.50
N ASP A 149 6.65 0.90 16.26
CA ASP A 149 7.71 1.55 17.04
C ASP A 149 7.43 1.66 18.54
N LEU A 150 6.16 1.77 18.95
CA LEU A 150 5.79 1.96 20.36
C LEU A 150 5.28 0.68 21.04
N GLY A 151 5.07 -0.40 20.28
CA GLY A 151 4.46 -1.62 20.84
C GLY A 151 2.99 -1.45 21.21
N GLN A 152 2.32 -0.40 20.70
CA GLN A 152 0.96 -0.01 21.12
C GLN A 152 -0.05 -0.23 19.98
N PRO A 153 -1.17 -0.92 20.21
CA PRO A 153 -2.19 -1.09 19.19
C PRO A 153 -2.84 0.26 18.85
N LEU A 154 -3.09 0.48 17.56
CA LEU A 154 -3.90 1.61 17.10
C LEU A 154 -5.38 1.24 17.03
N TYR A 155 -5.69 -0.03 16.73
CA TYR A 155 -7.06 -0.52 16.74
C TYR A 155 -7.53 -0.84 18.18
N ASP A 156 -8.69 -0.32 18.54
CA ASP A 156 -9.38 -0.61 19.79
C ASP A 156 -10.54 -1.57 19.54
N SER A 157 -10.38 -2.83 19.97
CA SER A 157 -11.40 -3.86 19.80
C SER A 157 -12.67 -3.64 20.63
N ALA A 158 -12.63 -2.79 21.65
CA ALA A 158 -13.79 -2.56 22.53
C ALA A 158 -14.82 -1.62 21.89
N ASN A 159 -14.38 -0.66 21.07
CA ASN A 159 -15.25 0.30 20.38
C ASN A 159 -15.18 0.21 18.85
N GLY A 160 -14.24 -0.56 18.30
CA GLY A 160 -14.05 -0.74 16.85
C GLY A 160 -13.34 0.44 16.16
N GLY A 161 -12.84 1.41 16.93
CA GLY A 161 -12.13 2.58 16.42
C GLY A 161 -10.65 2.31 16.16
N CYS A 162 -10.02 3.19 15.39
CA CYS A 162 -8.58 3.18 15.16
C CYS A 162 -8.00 4.57 15.46
N GLY A 163 -6.86 4.63 16.14
CA GLY A 163 -6.13 5.87 16.33
C GLY A 163 -5.65 6.47 15.00
N ASP A 164 -5.64 7.80 14.90
CA ASP A 164 -5.31 8.55 13.67
C ASP A 164 -3.83 8.56 13.31
N GLY A 165 -2.96 8.01 14.16
CA GLY A 165 -1.54 7.90 13.87
C GLY A 165 -0.68 7.50 15.07
N LEU A 166 0.60 7.31 14.78
CA LEU A 166 1.64 7.02 15.78
C LEU A 166 2.61 8.20 15.83
N HIS A 167 2.58 8.93 16.94
CA HIS A 167 3.55 9.97 17.28
C HIS A 167 4.79 9.33 17.93
N GLU A 168 5.81 10.14 18.23
CA GLU A 168 7.05 9.67 18.85
C GLU A 168 6.88 9.04 20.25
N ASP A 169 5.85 9.45 20.98
CA ASP A 169 5.64 9.11 22.39
C ASP A 169 4.28 8.45 22.68
N ARG A 170 3.35 8.47 21.71
CA ARG A 170 1.97 8.01 21.91
C ARG A 170 1.27 7.63 20.61
N VAL A 171 0.22 6.82 20.74
CA VAL A 171 -0.85 6.73 19.74
C VAL A 171 -1.69 8.01 19.79
N ASN A 172 -2.04 8.55 18.62
CA ASN A 172 -3.05 9.60 18.51
C ASN A 172 -4.42 9.02 18.86
N ALA A 173 -4.98 9.43 20.01
CA ALA A 173 -6.26 8.95 20.51
C ALA A 173 -7.47 9.45 19.72
N ASN A 174 -7.29 10.38 18.77
CA ASN A 174 -8.36 10.73 17.83
C ASN A 174 -8.70 9.51 16.97
N GLN A 175 -10.00 9.26 16.82
CA GLN A 175 -10.53 8.15 16.03
C GLN A 175 -11.37 8.70 14.88
N GLY A 176 -10.69 9.25 13.87
CA GLY A 176 -11.33 9.69 12.65
C GLY A 176 -12.02 8.54 11.90
N ALA A 177 -12.96 8.89 11.04
CA ALA A 177 -13.60 7.92 10.16
C ALA A 177 -12.57 7.27 9.20
N GLU A 178 -11.56 8.02 8.76
CA GLU A 178 -10.53 7.56 7.83
C GLU A 178 -9.66 6.44 8.42
N SER A 179 -9.15 6.62 9.65
CA SER A 179 -8.33 5.62 10.33
C SER A 179 -9.11 4.34 10.63
N SER A 180 -10.36 4.49 11.08
CA SER A 180 -11.26 3.37 11.33
C SER A 180 -11.56 2.60 10.04
N LEU A 181 -11.87 3.31 8.94
CA LEU A 181 -12.06 2.70 7.62
C LEU A 181 -10.78 2.03 7.12
N ALA A 182 -9.61 2.65 7.33
CA ALA A 182 -8.33 2.11 6.91
C ALA A 182 -8.08 0.73 7.53
N PHE A 183 -8.31 0.60 8.85
CA PHE A 183 -8.22 -0.69 9.53
C PHE A 183 -9.25 -1.70 9.01
N GLN A 184 -10.53 -1.31 8.90
CA GLN A 184 -11.59 -2.24 8.48
C GLN A 184 -11.39 -2.76 7.05
N ILE A 185 -10.94 -1.90 6.13
CA ILE A 185 -10.58 -2.30 4.77
C ILE A 185 -9.42 -3.28 4.79
N ALA A 186 -8.34 -2.96 5.50
CA ALA A 186 -7.18 -3.85 5.61
C ALA A 186 -7.55 -5.22 6.21
N LEU A 187 -8.40 -5.23 7.25
CA LEU A 187 -8.90 -6.46 7.86
C LEU A 187 -9.75 -7.29 6.87
N ALA A 188 -10.66 -6.65 6.15
CA ALA A 188 -11.48 -7.33 5.14
C ALA A 188 -10.60 -7.94 4.04
N GLU A 189 -9.64 -7.19 3.51
CA GLU A 189 -8.73 -7.69 2.47
C GLU A 189 -7.86 -8.86 2.96
N MET A 190 -7.32 -8.78 4.18
CA MET A 190 -6.53 -9.85 4.78
C MET A 190 -7.34 -11.13 5.00
N THR A 191 -8.61 -11.02 5.43
CA THR A 191 -9.49 -12.19 5.63
C THR A 191 -9.93 -12.83 4.33
N HIS A 192 -10.17 -12.04 3.28
CA HIS A 192 -10.51 -12.54 1.95
C HIS A 192 -9.37 -13.32 1.28
N VAL A 193 -8.11 -13.02 1.59
CA VAL A 193 -6.97 -13.80 1.07
C VAL A 193 -6.83 -15.15 1.77
N VAL A 194 -7.18 -15.24 3.06
CA VAL A 194 -7.18 -16.51 3.82
C VAL A 194 -8.35 -17.42 3.41
N HIS A 195 -9.43 -16.84 2.93
CA HIS A 195 -10.60 -17.56 2.41
C HIS A 195 -10.89 -17.14 0.96
N PRO A 196 -10.15 -17.68 -0.03
CA PRO A 196 -10.63 -17.64 -1.41
C PRO A 196 -12.02 -18.25 -1.39
N SER A 197 -13.03 -17.51 -1.86
CA SER A 197 -14.39 -18.00 -1.95
C SER A 197 -14.36 -19.41 -2.55
N LEU A 198 -14.91 -20.38 -1.82
CA LEU A 198 -15.25 -21.70 -2.35
C LEU A 198 -16.20 -21.46 -3.52
N SER A 199 -15.63 -21.30 -4.72
CA SER A 199 -16.40 -21.27 -5.94
C SER A 199 -17.07 -22.62 -6.04
N SER A 200 -18.39 -22.59 -5.84
CA SER A 200 -19.34 -23.64 -6.15
C SER A 200 -19.13 -24.11 -7.59
N ASN A 201 -18.28 -25.12 -7.75
CA ASN A 201 -18.40 -26.11 -8.80
C ASN A 201 -19.39 -27.15 -8.29
N GLU A 202 -20.68 -26.89 -8.50
CA GLU A 202 -21.62 -27.97 -8.70
C GLU A 202 -22.20 -27.81 -10.10
N SER A 203 -22.02 -28.91 -10.84
CA SER A 203 -22.40 -29.25 -12.21
C SER A 203 -23.86 -28.99 -12.58
#